data_AF-A0AAD7MG52-F1
#
_entry.id   AF-A0AAD7MG52-F1
#
_cell.length_a   1.000
_cell.length_b   1.000
_cell.length_c   1.000
_cell.angle_alpha   90.00
_cell.angle_beta   90.00
_cell.angle_gamma   90.00
#
_symmetry.space_group_name_H-M   'P 1'
#
loop_
_entity.id
_entity.type
_entity.pdbx_description
1 polymer ?
#
loop_
_entity_poly.entity_id
_entity_poly.type
_entity_poly.pdbx_seq_one_letter_code
_entity_poly.pdbx_strand_id
1 'polypeptide(L)'
;MEDFHFPENLPPLPLNPSPWTANVIAAYGVLDSAFTRALDALRQEDSDAVRYRLLSSNVTDNLVPVLDNMESEGVPRDWVISCAEILGPLVYELEVVALAAEGIERDQIEFLQPVIEAETGRPGRPKKQVDPEYLKEATS
;
A
#
# COMPACT_ATOMS: atom_id res chain seq x y z
N MET A 1 9.39 12.85 -9.94
CA MET A 1 8.82 12.39 -8.67
C MET A 1 8.97 13.59 -7.75
N GLU A 2 7.86 14.23 -7.37
CA GLU A 2 7.93 15.30 -6.38
C GLU A 2 8.26 14.64 -5.04
N ASP A 3 9.31 15.08 -4.36
CA ASP A 3 9.67 14.55 -3.05
C ASP A 3 8.68 15.12 -2.02
N PHE A 4 7.65 14.35 -1.69
CA PHE A 4 6.72 14.71 -0.64
C PHE A 4 7.37 14.48 0.73
N HIS A 5 7.62 15.58 1.45
CA HIS A 5 8.03 15.51 2.86
C HIS A 5 6.80 15.36 3.75
N PHE A 6 6.55 14.14 4.20
CA PHE A 6 5.48 13.87 5.16
C PHE A 6 5.91 14.25 6.59
N PRO A 7 5.00 14.84 7.39
CA PRO A 7 5.25 15.01 8.81
C PRO A 7 5.34 13.64 9.49
N GLU A 8 6.10 13.54 10.58
CA GLU A 8 6.24 12.28 11.31
C GLU A 8 4.93 11.83 11.98
N ASN A 9 4.05 12.79 12.30
CA ASN A 9 2.81 12.55 13.03
C ASN A 9 1.69 13.43 12.46
N LEU A 10 0.43 13.02 12.68
CA LEU A 10 -0.71 13.90 12.40
C LEU A 10 -0.70 15.14 13.30
N PRO A 11 -1.36 16.24 12.89
CA PRO A 11 -1.53 17.41 13.72
C PRO A 11 -2.21 17.02 15.04
N PRO A 12 -1.68 17.45 16.20
CA PRO A 12 -2.29 17.12 17.48
C PRO A 12 -3.71 17.68 17.55
N LEU A 13 -4.59 17.03 18.33
CA LEU A 13 -5.94 17.54 18.55
C LEU A 13 -5.90 18.99 19.06
N PRO A 14 -6.79 19.87 18.55
CA PRO A 14 -6.77 21.27 18.92
C PRO A 14 -7.17 21.43 20.40
N LEU A 15 -6.61 22.46 21.03
CA LEU A 15 -6.94 22.81 22.40
C LEU A 15 -8.42 23.20 22.50
N ASN A 16 -9.13 22.55 23.41
CA ASN A 16 -10.55 22.80 23.66
C ASN A 16 -10.73 23.18 25.14
N PRO A 17 -11.51 24.24 25.47
CA PRO A 17 -11.81 24.60 26.86
C PRO A 17 -12.44 23.46 27.68
N SER A 18 -13.14 22.55 27.02
CA SER A 18 -13.65 21.31 27.61
C SER A 18 -12.91 20.10 27.05
N PRO A 19 -12.75 19.00 27.81
CA PRO A 19 -12.14 17.79 27.28
C PRO A 19 -12.96 17.26 26.10
N TRP A 20 -12.25 16.76 25.08
CA TRP A 20 -12.87 16.09 23.95
C TRP A 20 -13.68 14.87 24.38
N THR A 21 -14.73 14.56 23.62
CA THR A 21 -15.53 13.36 23.87
C THR A 21 -14.68 12.11 23.64
N ALA A 22 -15.05 11.00 24.28
CA ALA A 22 -14.37 9.73 24.07
C ALA A 22 -14.36 9.30 22.59
N ASN A 23 -15.42 9.66 21.83
CA ASN A 23 -15.52 9.42 20.40
C ASN A 23 -14.43 10.16 19.62
N VAL A 24 -14.24 11.45 19.88
CA VAL A 24 -13.20 12.27 19.20
C VAL A 24 -11.80 11.75 19.53
N ILE A 25 -11.54 11.38 20.79
CA ILE A 25 -10.25 10.81 21.21
C ILE A 25 -9.99 9.47 20.50
N ALA A 26 -11.00 8.59 20.45
CA ALA A 26 -10.88 7.30 19.78
C ALA A 26 -10.69 7.46 18.27
N ALA A 27 -11.45 8.37 17.64
CA ALA A 27 -11.34 8.70 16.21
C ALA A 27 -9.96 9.22 15.86
N TYR A 28 -9.40 10.13 16.67
CA TYR A 28 -8.02 10.58 16.51
C TYR A 28 -7.02 9.43 16.59
N GLY A 29 -7.17 8.53 17.56
CA GLY A 29 -6.30 7.36 17.67
C GLY A 29 -6.36 6.45 16.45
N VAL A 30 -7.53 6.28 15.84
CA VAL A 30 -7.70 5.52 14.58
C VAL A 30 -7.00 6.22 13.42
N LEU A 31 -7.18 7.54 13.28
CA LEU A 31 -6.52 8.35 12.25
C LEU A 31 -4.99 8.26 12.36
N ASP A 32 -4.45 8.52 13.55
CA ASP A 32 -3.02 8.51 13.84
C ASP A 32 -2.42 7.12 13.57
N SER A 33 -3.04 6.06 14.08
CA SER A 33 -2.58 4.69 13.85
C SER A 33 -2.62 4.28 12.37
N ALA A 34 -3.61 4.73 11.61
CA ALA A 34 -3.71 4.44 10.19
C ALA A 34 -2.67 5.24 9.38
N PHE A 35 -2.49 6.52 9.70
CA PHE A 35 -1.47 7.38 9.13
C PHE A 35 -0.07 6.81 9.33
N THR A 36 0.32 6.48 10.58
CA THR A 36 1.62 5.90 10.89
C THR A 36 1.86 4.60 10.14
N ARG A 37 0.87 3.70 10.07
CA ARG A 37 1.00 2.43 9.32
C ARG A 37 1.22 2.63 7.82
N ALA A 38 0.51 3.59 7.22
CA ALA A 38 0.69 3.93 5.81
C ALA A 38 2.07 4.54 5.55
N LEU A 39 2.52 5.42 6.44
CA LEU A 39 3.82 6.07 6.34
C LEU A 39 4.98 5.09 6.56
N ASP A 40 4.83 4.16 7.51
CA ASP A 40 5.77 3.08 7.72
C ASP A 40 5.82 2.11 6.53
N ALA A 41 4.70 1.85 5.86
CA ALA A 41 4.68 1.06 4.64
C ALA A 41 5.45 1.73 3.51
N LEU A 42 5.31 3.05 3.32
CA LEU A 42 6.09 3.80 2.33
C LEU A 42 7.60 3.81 2.61
N ARG A 43 7.99 3.70 3.88
CA ARG A 43 9.40 3.60 4.29
C ARG A 43 9.98 2.18 4.09
N GLN A 44 9.13 1.17 3.90
CA GLN A 44 9.55 -0.21 3.70
C GLN A 44 9.70 -0.47 2.19
N GLU A 45 10.93 -0.68 1.72
CA GLU A 45 11.22 -0.92 0.29
C GLU A 45 10.66 -2.26 -0.27
N ASP A 46 10.12 -3.14 0.59
CA ASP A 46 9.79 -4.54 0.26
C ASP A 46 8.28 -4.87 0.37
N SER A 47 7.41 -3.87 0.20
CA SER A 47 5.95 -4.11 0.20
C SER A 47 5.40 -4.34 -1.22
N ASP A 48 4.45 -5.27 -1.34
CA ASP A 48 3.76 -5.58 -2.60
C ASP A 48 2.73 -4.50 -3.01
N ALA A 49 2.39 -4.49 -4.30
CA ALA A 49 1.47 -3.50 -4.87
C ALA A 49 0.05 -3.57 -4.25
N VAL A 50 -0.39 -4.76 -3.85
CA VAL A 50 -1.72 -5.00 -3.28
C VAL A 50 -1.84 -4.32 -1.91
N ARG A 51 -0.79 -4.40 -1.09
CA ARG A 51 -0.74 -3.78 0.22
C ARG A 51 -0.85 -2.26 0.14
N TYR A 52 -0.13 -1.63 -0.80
CA TYR A 52 -0.20 -0.18 -0.99
C TYR A 52 -1.60 0.29 -1.40
N ARG A 53 -2.27 -0.41 -2.31
CA ARG A 53 -3.66 -0.11 -2.70
C ARG A 53 -4.65 -0.29 -1.56
N LEU A 54 -4.47 -1.33 -0.76
CA LEU A 54 -5.31 -1.57 0.42
C LEU A 54 -5.17 -0.41 1.42
N LEU A 55 -3.95 0.09 1.63
CA LEU A 55 -3.69 1.23 2.51
C LEU A 55 -4.30 2.52 1.94
N SER A 56 -4.13 2.78 0.65
CA SER A 56 -4.76 3.91 -0.05
C SER A 56 -6.29 3.89 0.06
N SER A 57 -6.89 2.72 -0.20
CA SER A 57 -8.34 2.52 -0.06
C SER A 57 -8.79 2.70 1.38
N ASN A 58 -8.00 2.23 2.36
CA ASN A 58 -8.32 2.40 3.78
C ASN A 58 -8.33 3.89 4.17
N VAL A 59 -7.36 4.67 3.70
CA VAL A 59 -7.32 6.12 3.98
C VAL A 59 -8.53 6.83 3.38
N THR A 60 -8.89 6.52 2.13
CA THR A 60 -10.02 7.17 1.45
C THR A 60 -11.38 6.72 1.98
N ASP A 61 -11.59 5.42 2.15
CA ASP A 61 -12.90 4.87 2.51
C ASP A 61 -13.19 4.91 4.01
N ASN A 62 -12.17 4.88 4.88
CA ASN A 62 -12.37 4.86 6.34
C ASN A 62 -11.96 6.15 7.02
N LEU A 63 -10.83 6.78 6.66
CA LEU A 63 -10.33 7.93 7.40
C LEU A 63 -11.06 9.23 7.04
N VAL A 64 -11.45 9.41 5.78
CA VAL A 64 -12.23 10.60 5.38
C VAL A 64 -13.58 10.67 6.10
N PRO A 65 -14.41 9.59 6.17
CA PRO A 65 -15.63 9.62 6.97
C PRO A 65 -15.39 9.84 8.46
N VAL A 66 -14.26 9.36 9.02
CA VAL A 66 -13.90 9.61 10.41
C VAL A 66 -13.64 11.10 10.64
N LEU A 67 -12.93 11.76 9.72
CA LEU A 67 -12.70 13.21 9.77
C LEU A 67 -14.01 14.00 9.68
N ASP A 68 -14.90 13.64 8.77
CA ASP A 68 -16.22 14.28 8.64
C ASP A 68 -17.05 14.13 9.93
N ASN A 69 -17.03 12.94 10.53
CA ASN A 69 -17.71 12.69 11.80
C ASN A 69 -17.10 13.51 12.94
N MET A 70 -15.78 13.68 12.98
CA MET A 70 -15.10 14.53 13.97
C MET A 70 -15.50 16.01 13.82
N GLU A 71 -15.65 16.51 12.59
CA GLU A 71 -16.17 17.86 12.35
C GLU A 71 -17.58 18.01 12.95
N SER A 72 -18.44 17.01 12.75
CA SER A 72 -19.81 17.01 13.30
C SER A 72 -19.87 17.00 14.84
N GLU A 73 -18.85 16.43 15.48
CA GLU A 73 -18.66 16.38 16.94
C GLU A 73 -17.98 17.66 17.48
N GLY A 74 -17.78 18.67 16.64
CA GLY A 74 -17.31 20.00 17.03
C GLY A 74 -15.80 20.21 16.94
N VAL A 75 -15.06 19.31 16.29
CA VAL A 75 -13.65 19.56 15.97
C VAL A 75 -13.57 20.70 14.93
N PRO A 76 -12.69 21.71 15.12
CA PRO A 76 -12.57 22.83 14.19
C PRO A 76 -12.30 22.39 12.75
N ARG A 77 -13.07 22.94 11.81
CA ARG A 77 -12.93 22.69 10.37
C ARG A 77 -11.50 22.91 9.88
N ASP A 78 -10.83 23.96 10.33
CA ASP A 78 -9.45 24.26 9.90
C ASP A 78 -8.48 23.12 10.24
N TRP A 79 -8.68 22.47 11.40
CA TRP A 79 -7.89 21.30 11.79
C TRP A 79 -8.21 20.10 10.90
N VAL A 80 -9.49 19.87 10.60
CA VAL A 80 -9.94 18.79 9.69
C VAL A 80 -9.34 18.97 8.30
N ILE A 81 -9.31 20.20 7.78
CA ILE A 81 -8.68 20.55 6.51
C ILE A 81 -7.18 20.26 6.56
N SER A 82 -6.48 20.67 7.63
CA SER A 82 -5.05 20.38 7.78
C SER A 82 -4.75 18.87 7.78
N CYS A 83 -5.61 18.05 8.39
CA CYS A 83 -5.49 16.59 8.31
C CYS A 83 -5.71 16.07 6.88
N ALA A 84 -6.74 16.57 6.18
CA ALA A 84 -7.01 16.19 4.80
C ALA A 84 -5.88 16.57 3.83
N GLU A 85 -5.24 17.74 4.03
CA GLU A 85 -4.07 18.20 3.27
C GLU A 85 -2.84 17.31 3.47
N ILE A 86 -2.75 16.56 4.57
CA ILE A 86 -1.69 15.58 4.82
C ILE A 86 -2.07 14.21 4.25
N LEU A 87 -3.33 13.79 4.42
CA LEU A 87 -3.80 12.48 3.96
C LEU A 87 -3.89 12.39 2.42
N GLY A 88 -4.22 13.49 1.74
CA GLY A 88 -4.32 13.53 0.28
C GLY A 88 -3.01 13.13 -0.43
N PRO A 89 -1.89 13.82 -0.15
CA PRO A 89 -0.58 13.44 -0.68
C PRO A 89 -0.15 12.02 -0.27
N LEU A 90 -0.54 11.56 0.92
CA LEU A 90 -0.22 10.21 1.38
C LEU A 90 -0.91 9.14 0.51
N VAL A 91 -2.19 9.32 0.22
CA VAL A 91 -2.94 8.46 -0.71
C VAL A 91 -2.30 8.47 -2.09
N TYR A 92 -1.95 9.65 -2.59
CA TYR A 92 -1.30 9.79 -3.88
C TYR A 92 0.02 9.01 -3.95
N GLU A 93 0.89 9.16 -2.96
CA GLU A 93 2.17 8.44 -2.92
C GLU A 93 2.00 6.92 -2.78
N LEU A 94 1.04 6.45 -1.99
CA LEU A 94 0.71 5.02 -1.93
C LEU A 94 0.32 4.47 -3.30
N GLU A 95 -0.49 5.18 -4.07
CA GLU A 95 -0.89 4.74 -5.42
C GLU A 95 0.28 4.79 -6.42
N VAL A 96 1.14 5.80 -6.33
CA VAL A 96 2.35 5.89 -7.17
C VAL A 96 3.28 4.71 -6.91
N VAL A 97 3.54 4.39 -5.64
CA VAL A 97 4.40 3.26 -5.27
C VAL A 97 3.73 1.93 -5.62
N ALA A 98 2.41 1.80 -5.45
CA ALA A 98 1.67 0.62 -5.88
C ALA A 98 1.85 0.36 -7.38
N LEU A 99 1.71 1.40 -8.21
CA LEU A 99 1.87 1.30 -9.65
C LEU A 99 3.31 0.92 -10.04
N ALA A 100 4.31 1.46 -9.35
CA ALA A 100 5.71 1.10 -9.56
C ALA A 100 5.98 -0.36 -9.19
N ALA A 101 5.44 -0.83 -8.05
CA ALA A 101 5.55 -2.21 -7.59
C ALA A 101 4.92 -3.20 -8.58
N GLU A 102 3.79 -2.87 -9.22
CA GLU A 102 3.21 -3.73 -10.27
C GLU A 102 4.12 -3.88 -11.49
N GLY A 103 4.86 -2.83 -11.85
CA GLY A 103 5.84 -2.89 -12.93
C GLY A 103 6.99 -3.84 -12.58
N ILE A 104 7.47 -3.78 -11.35
CA ILE A 104 8.53 -4.65 -10.83
C ILE A 104 8.06 -6.11 -10.74
N GLU A 105 6.86 -6.35 -10.20
CA GLU A 105 6.29 -7.70 -10.09
C GLU A 105 6.15 -8.37 -11.46
N ARG A 106 5.75 -7.63 -12.50
CA ARG A 106 5.63 -8.18 -13.86
C ARG A 106 6.97 -8.58 -14.47
N ASP A 107 8.03 -7.83 -14.19
CA ASP A 107 9.37 -8.10 -14.71
C ASP A 107 10.08 -9.23 -13.94
N GLN A 108 9.72 -9.49 -12.69
CA GLN A 108 10.32 -10.55 -11.86
C GLN A 108 9.69 -11.94 -12.02
N ILE A 109 8.62 -12.10 -12.81
CA ILE A 109 8.05 -13.42 -13.10
C ILE A 109 8.83 -14.05 -14.26
N GLU A 110 9.94 -14.72 -13.95
CA GLU A 110 10.55 -15.67 -14.88
C GLU A 110 9.63 -16.89 -15.02
N PHE A 111 8.93 -16.98 -16.16
CA PHE A 111 8.26 -18.22 -16.55
C PHE A 111 9.33 -19.26 -16.95
N LEU A 112 9.87 -19.98 -15.96
CA LEU A 112 10.65 -21.19 -16.21
C LEU A 112 9.78 -22.15 -17.02
N GLN A 113 10.10 -22.37 -18.29
CA GLN A 113 9.40 -23.35 -19.10
C GLN A 113 9.85 -24.75 -18.65
N PRO A 114 8.99 -25.56 -18.02
CA PRO A 114 9.43 -26.82 -17.39
C PRO A 114 9.74 -27.93 -18.41
N VAL A 115 9.59 -27.65 -19.71
CA VAL A 115 9.65 -28.64 -20.77
C VAL A 115 10.32 -28.04 -22.00
N ILE A 116 11.40 -28.68 -22.44
CA ILE A 116 12.02 -28.40 -23.74
C ILE A 116 11.45 -29.41 -24.75
N GLU A 117 11.04 -28.93 -25.92
CA GLU A 117 10.67 -29.79 -27.04
C GLU A 117 11.93 -30.29 -27.74
N ALA A 118 12.22 -31.58 -27.61
CA ALA A 118 13.36 -32.18 -28.29
C ALA A 118 12.99 -32.48 -29.75
N GLU A 119 13.60 -31.78 -30.70
CA GLU A 119 13.49 -32.10 -32.13
C GLU A 119 14.23 -33.42 -32.42
N THR A 120 13.47 -34.51 -32.59
CA THR A 120 14.04 -35.85 -32.81
C THR A 120 14.39 -36.15 -34.28
N GLY A 121 14.31 -35.16 -35.18
CA GLY A 121 14.65 -35.29 -36.61
C GLY A 121 13.84 -36.35 -37.38
N ARG A 122 12.76 -36.87 -36.80
CA ARG A 122 11.88 -37.90 -37.39
C ARG A 122 10.45 -37.36 -37.47
N PRO A 123 9.71 -37.57 -38.57
CA PRO A 123 8.31 -37.18 -38.65
C PRO A 123 7.48 -37.96 -37.61
N GLY A 124 6.93 -37.23 -36.64
CA GLY A 124 6.17 -37.77 -35.51
C GLY A 124 5.99 -36.75 -34.38
N ARG A 125 5.14 -37.09 -33.39
CA ARG A 125 4.81 -36.20 -32.25
C ARG A 125 6.07 -35.82 -31.45
N PRO A 126 6.37 -34.52 -31.25
CA PRO A 126 7.50 -34.07 -30.44
C PRO A 126 7.44 -34.67 -29.03
N LYS A 127 8.59 -35.14 -28.53
CA LYS A 127 8.69 -35.64 -27.16
C LYS A 127 9.04 -34.49 -26.24
N LYS A 128 8.15 -34.22 -25.30
CA LYS A 128 8.37 -33.28 -24.18
C LYS A 128 9.41 -33.89 -23.24
N GLN A 129 10.58 -33.28 -23.11
CA GLN A 129 11.57 -33.64 -22.10
C GLN A 129 11.53 -32.60 -20.98
N VAL A 130 11.51 -33.09 -19.74
CA VAL A 130 11.59 -32.22 -18.55
C VAL A 130 12.98 -31.61 -18.51
N ASP A 131 13.04 -30.30 -18.28
CA ASP A 131 14.31 -29.59 -18.16
C ASP A 131 15.12 -30.13 -16.96
N PRO A 132 16.34 -30.68 -17.18
CA PRO A 132 17.17 -31.21 -16.11
C PRO A 132 17.70 -30.13 -15.15
N GLU A 133 17.73 -28.85 -15.53
CA GLU A 133 18.09 -27.76 -14.62
C GLU A 133 16.96 -27.47 -13.63
N TYR A 134 15.70 -27.46 -14.10
CA TYR A 134 14.51 -27.35 -13.24
C TYR A 134 14.43 -28.49 -12.20
N LEU A 135 14.81 -29.71 -12.59
CA LEU A 135 14.84 -30.87 -11.69
C LEU A 135 15.88 -30.73 -10.57
N LYS A 136 17.01 -30.06 -10.82
CA LYS A 136 18.07 -29.86 -9.82
C LYS A 136 17.67 -28.83 -8.77
N GLU A 137 17.00 -27.76 -9.18
CA GLU A 137 16.53 -26.71 -8.27
C GLU A 137 15.43 -27.24 -7.33
N ALA A 138 14.56 -28.12 -7.81
CA ALA A 138 13.48 -28.72 -6.99
C ALA A 138 13.93 -29.84 -6.03
N THR A 139 15.18 -30.32 -6.10
CA THR A 139 15.68 -31.44 -5.28
C THR A 139 16.83 -31.08 -4.34
N SER A 140 17.21 -29.80 -4.26
CA SER A 140 18.05 -29.24 -3.18
C SER A 140 17.20 -28.55 -2.14
#